data_AF-A0A2S7E9V0-F1
#
_entry.id   AF-A0A2S7E9V0-F1
#
_cell.length_a   1.000
_cell.length_b   1.000
_cell.length_c   1.000
_cell.angle_alpha   90.00
_cell.angle_beta   90.00
_cell.angle_gamma   90.00
#
_symmetry.space_group_name_H-M   'P 1'
#
loop_
_entity.id
_entity.type
_entity.pdbx_description
1 polymer ?
#
loop_
_entity_poly.entity_id
_entity_poly.type
_entity_poly.pdbx_seq_one_letter_code
_entity_poly.pdbx_strand_id
1 'polypeptide(L)'
;MRHQSNLELAVGHLNASVGRVLTPEQLATALRAGSSRTVSSSPTAAALVSSLFVELAPELIFRCAAEADADVHRVNQLYRETLADALPRARAWENSVEHFL
;
A
#
# COMPACT_ATOMS: atom_id res chain seq x y z
N MET A 1 -8.04 -4.20 -25.58
CA MET A 1 -8.60 -4.11 -24.22
C MET A 1 -7.53 -3.50 -23.34
N ARG A 2 -7.78 -2.35 -22.68
CA ARG A 2 -6.80 -1.81 -21.72
C ARG A 2 -6.79 -2.76 -20.51
N HIS A 3 -5.64 -3.36 -20.20
CA HIS A 3 -5.49 -4.04 -18.93
C HIS A 3 -5.63 -2.97 -17.83
N GLN A 4 -6.58 -3.18 -16.92
CA GLN A 4 -6.77 -2.29 -15.78
C GLN A 4 -5.62 -2.51 -14.81
N SER A 5 -4.92 -1.43 -14.45
CA SER A 5 -3.78 -1.48 -13.52
C SER A 5 -4.25 -1.87 -12.12
N ASN A 6 -3.47 -2.71 -11.41
CA ASN A 6 -3.77 -3.07 -10.03
C ASN A 6 -3.58 -1.85 -9.12
N LEU A 7 -2.60 -0.99 -9.43
CA LEU A 7 -2.39 0.27 -8.73
C LEU A 7 -3.59 1.21 -8.92
N GLU A 8 -4.15 1.30 -10.13
CA GLU A 8 -5.38 2.08 -10.38
C GLU A 8 -6.58 1.54 -9.59
N LEU A 9 -6.73 0.22 -9.50
CA LEU A 9 -7.77 -0.42 -8.70
C LEU A 9 -7.60 -0.13 -7.20
N ALA A 10 -6.40 -0.33 -6.67
CA ALA A 10 -6.08 -0.08 -5.28
C ALA A 10 -6.31 1.39 -4.91
N VAL A 11 -5.78 2.31 -5.71
CA VAL A 11 -5.95 3.75 -5.48
C VAL A 11 -7.41 4.18 -5.63
N GLY A 12 -8.15 3.59 -6.57
CA GLY A 12 -9.60 3.83 -6.71
C GLY A 12 -10.37 3.46 -5.43
N HIS A 13 -10.06 2.31 -4.84
CA HIS A 13 -10.64 1.89 -3.56
C HIS A 13 -10.24 2.82 -2.40
N LEU A 14 -8.94 3.07 -2.24
CA LEU A 14 -8.43 3.90 -1.13
C LEU A 14 -8.98 5.34 -1.17
N ASN A 15 -9.14 5.90 -2.37
CA ASN A 15 -9.71 7.23 -2.56
C ASN A 15 -11.25 7.28 -2.43
N ALA A 16 -11.95 6.15 -2.35
CA ALA A 16 -13.41 6.09 -2.53
C ALA A 16 -14.18 6.99 -1.56
N SER A 17 -13.69 7.16 -0.33
CA SER A 17 -14.34 7.96 0.72
C SER A 17 -13.86 9.42 0.79
N VAL A 18 -12.75 9.77 0.14
CA VAL A 18 -12.09 11.09 0.29
C VAL A 18 -11.84 11.82 -1.03
N GLY A 19 -12.22 11.23 -2.15
CA GLY A 19 -11.94 11.77 -3.48
C GLY A 19 -10.50 11.52 -3.93
N ARG A 20 -10.11 12.09 -5.08
CA ARG A 20 -8.81 11.81 -5.73
C ARG A 20 -7.65 12.49 -5.00
N VAL A 21 -7.16 11.85 -3.94
CA VAL A 21 -6.05 12.34 -3.10
C VAL A 21 -4.74 11.62 -3.38
N LEU A 22 -4.78 10.28 -3.42
CA LEU A 22 -3.64 9.43 -3.73
C LEU A 22 -3.61 9.13 -5.24
N THR A 23 -2.43 9.11 -5.86
CA THR A 23 -2.25 8.66 -7.25
C THR A 23 -1.58 7.28 -7.33
N PRO A 24 -1.74 6.55 -8.45
CA PRO A 24 -1.04 5.27 -8.67
C PRO A 24 0.48 5.37 -8.52
N GLU A 25 1.10 6.44 -9.03
CA GLU A 25 2.55 6.65 -8.93
C GLU A 25 3.01 6.92 -7.48
N GLN A 26 2.19 7.64 -6.71
CA GLN A 26 2.46 7.86 -5.29
C GLN A 26 2.40 6.56 -4.50
N LEU A 27 1.41 5.70 -4.76
CA LEU A 27 1.33 4.37 -4.15
C LEU A 27 2.52 3.50 -4.56
N ALA A 28 2.86 3.46 -5.86
CA ALA A 28 4.02 2.71 -6.35
C ALA A 28 5.33 3.16 -5.70
N THR A 29 5.52 4.48 -5.57
CA THR A 29 6.70 5.07 -4.91
C THR A 29 6.78 4.67 -3.44
N ALA A 30 5.66 4.71 -2.71
CA ALA A 30 5.64 4.30 -1.30
C ALA A 30 5.93 2.81 -1.12
N LEU A 31 5.41 1.95 -2.01
CA LEU A 31 5.69 0.51 -2.01
C LEU A 31 7.17 0.22 -2.27
N ARG A 32 7.77 0.85 -3.29
CA ARG A 32 9.20 0.71 -3.61
C ARG A 32 10.09 1.20 -2.47
N ALA A 33 9.75 2.33 -1.87
CA ALA A 33 10.50 2.90 -0.76
C ALA A 33 10.32 2.14 0.55
N GLY A 34 9.20 1.42 0.68
CA GLY A 34 8.78 0.82 1.94
C GLY A 34 8.42 1.85 3.01
N SER A 35 7.82 2.98 2.61
CA SER A 35 7.43 4.05 3.53
C SER A 35 6.36 4.99 2.99
N SER A 36 5.38 5.33 3.84
CA SER A 36 4.33 6.31 3.53
C SER A 36 4.82 7.75 3.63
N ARG A 37 6.00 7.98 4.23
CA ARG A 37 6.63 9.31 4.30
C ARG A 37 7.05 9.87 2.94
N THR A 38 7.14 9.02 1.92
CA THR A 38 7.39 9.46 0.54
C THR A 38 6.28 10.36 -0.02
N VAL A 39 5.08 10.32 0.56
CA VAL A 39 3.95 11.18 0.21
C VAL A 39 3.59 12.19 1.31
N SER A 40 4.57 12.52 2.17
CA SER A 40 4.40 13.37 3.37
C SER A 40 3.91 14.80 3.13
N SER A 41 3.97 15.32 1.91
CA SER A 41 3.38 16.62 1.55
C SER A 41 1.85 16.61 1.65
N SER A 42 1.21 15.44 1.71
CA SER A 42 -0.22 15.27 1.94
C SER A 42 -0.46 14.26 3.08
N PRO A 43 -0.80 14.73 4.29
CA PRO A 43 -1.11 13.85 5.42
C PRO A 43 -2.22 12.84 5.10
N THR A 44 -3.22 13.25 4.32
CA THR A 44 -4.30 12.36 3.87
C THR A 44 -3.77 11.27 2.94
N ALA A 45 -2.88 11.59 1.99
CA ALA A 45 -2.29 10.57 1.12
C ALA A 45 -1.43 9.57 1.90
N ALA A 46 -0.65 10.05 2.88
CA ALA A 46 0.13 9.18 3.76
C ALA A 46 -0.77 8.25 4.58
N ALA A 47 -1.88 8.76 5.12
CA ALA A 47 -2.86 7.95 5.83
C ALA A 47 -3.50 6.87 4.93
N LEU A 48 -3.83 7.20 3.68
CA LEU A 48 -4.35 6.24 2.70
C LEU A 48 -3.33 5.14 2.35
N VAL A 49 -2.05 5.49 2.23
CA VAL A 49 -0.99 4.49 2.03
C VAL A 49 -0.86 3.59 3.27
N SER A 50 -0.92 4.16 4.47
CA SER A 50 -0.84 3.39 5.71
C SER A 50 -2.05 2.45 5.92
N SER A 51 -3.25 2.82 5.46
CA SER A 51 -4.44 1.98 5.60
C SER A 51 -4.46 0.78 4.64
N LEU A 52 -3.55 0.73 3.65
CA LEU A 52 -3.45 -0.30 2.62
C LEU A 52 -3.65 -1.73 3.14
N PHE A 53 -2.97 -2.10 4.24
CA PHE A 53 -2.96 -3.46 4.77
C PHE A 53 -4.25 -3.88 5.47
N VAL A 54 -5.05 -2.90 5.90
CA VAL A 54 -6.34 -3.13 6.55
C VAL A 54 -7.48 -3.11 5.52
N GLU A 55 -7.34 -2.27 4.49
CA GLU A 55 -8.36 -2.04 3.46
C GLU A 55 -8.30 -3.06 2.31
N LEU A 56 -7.10 -3.53 1.95
CA LEU A 56 -6.91 -4.39 0.77
C LEU A 56 -6.53 -5.82 1.14
N ALA A 57 -6.98 -6.76 0.31
CA ALA A 57 -6.56 -8.14 0.38
C ALA A 57 -5.05 -8.27 0.03
N PRO A 58 -4.27 -9.14 0.71
CA PRO A 58 -2.84 -9.31 0.45
C PRO A 58 -2.51 -9.62 -1.02
N GLU A 59 -3.35 -10.36 -1.72
CA GLU A 59 -3.16 -10.70 -3.14
C GLU A 59 -3.15 -9.46 -4.03
N LEU A 60 -3.98 -8.46 -3.73
CA LEU A 60 -3.99 -7.20 -4.46
C LEU A 60 -2.75 -6.37 -4.12
N ILE A 61 -2.33 -6.37 -2.85
CA ILE A 61 -1.09 -5.69 -2.41
C ILE A 61 0.13 -6.29 -3.14
N PHE A 62 0.24 -7.61 -3.22
CA PHE A 62 1.32 -8.27 -3.96
C PHE A 62 1.32 -7.94 -5.45
N ARG A 63 0.14 -7.88 -6.10
CA ARG A 63 0.05 -7.47 -7.50
C ARG A 63 0.45 -6.02 -7.70
N CYS A 64 0.06 -5.12 -6.80
CA CYS A 64 0.51 -3.73 -6.82
C CYS A 64 2.03 -3.62 -6.62
N ALA A 65 2.59 -4.41 -5.71
CA ALA A 65 4.03 -4.46 -5.47
C ALA A 65 4.79 -4.94 -6.72
N ALA A 66 4.33 -6.03 -7.34
CA ALA A 66 4.92 -6.54 -8.58
C ALA A 66 4.82 -5.52 -9.73
N GLU A 67 3.67 -4.84 -9.88
CA GLU A 67 3.48 -3.80 -10.88
C GLU A 67 4.36 -2.56 -10.63
N ALA A 68 4.65 -2.25 -9.36
CA ALA A 68 5.52 -1.15 -8.95
C ALA A 68 7.02 -1.50 -8.97
N ASP A 69 7.39 -2.76 -9.26
CA ASP A 69 8.75 -3.30 -9.08
C ASP A 69 9.26 -3.14 -7.62
N ALA A 70 8.38 -3.41 -6.66
CA ALA A 70 8.65 -3.32 -5.24
C ALA A 70 8.89 -4.71 -4.61
N ASP A 71 9.96 -4.81 -3.83
CA ASP A 71 10.31 -6.02 -3.09
C ASP A 71 9.42 -6.23 -1.85
N VAL A 72 9.09 -7.48 -1.52
CA VAL A 72 8.22 -7.81 -0.37
C VAL A 72 8.79 -7.33 0.97
N HIS A 73 10.11 -7.27 1.15
CA HIS A 73 10.72 -6.73 2.37
C HIS A 73 10.47 -5.23 2.48
N ARG A 74 10.44 -4.49 1.36
CA ARG A 74 10.08 -3.06 1.34
C ARG A 74 8.61 -2.86 1.67
N VAL A 75 7.73 -3.64 1.07
CA VAL A 75 6.30 -3.57 1.39
C VAL A 75 6.05 -3.93 2.86
N ASN A 76 6.76 -4.93 3.40
CA ASN A 76 6.66 -5.25 4.82
C ASN A 76 7.31 -4.21 5.73
N GLN A 77 8.35 -3.50 5.27
CA GLN A 77 8.89 -2.34 5.99
C GLN A 77 7.84 -1.24 6.11
N LEU A 78 7.08 -0.97 5.04
CA LEU A 78 5.94 -0.05 5.08
C LEU A 78 4.90 -0.52 6.11
N TYR A 79 4.53 -1.81 6.13
CA TYR A 79 3.61 -2.35 7.15
C TYR A 79 4.11 -2.14 8.58
N ARG A 80 5.40 -2.38 8.83
CA ARG A 80 6.00 -2.16 10.16
C ARG A 80 5.96 -0.69 10.57
N GLU A 81 6.08 0.23 9.61
CA GLU A 81 5.89 1.66 9.85
C GLU A 81 4.45 1.96 10.31
N THR A 82 3.44 1.35 9.67
CA THR A 82 2.04 1.58 10.07
C THR A 82 1.76 1.09 11.50
N LEU A 83 2.40 0.00 11.93
CA LEU A 83 2.31 -0.49 13.30
C LEU A 83 2.96 0.47 14.31
N ALA A 84 4.07 1.11 13.94
CA ALA A 84 4.71 2.13 14.76
C ALA A 84 3.81 3.38 14.92
N ASP A 85 2.99 3.67 13.90
CA ASP A 85 1.98 4.72 13.90
C ASP A 85 0.63 4.26 14.54
N ALA A 86 0.64 3.13 15.27
CA ALA A 86 -0.48 2.56 16.01
C ALA A 86 -1.71 2.15 15.17
N LEU A 87 -1.53 1.85 13.88
CA LEU A 87 -2.59 1.22 13.10
C LEU A 87 -2.83 -0.23 13.55
N PRO A 88 -4.06 -0.76 13.36
CA PRO A 88 -4.38 -2.15 13.68
C PRO A 88 -3.50 -3.16 12.93
N ARG A 89 -3.25 -4.31 13.56
CA ARG A 89 -2.57 -5.43 12.91
C ARG A 89 -3.41 -6.02 11.78
N ALA A 90 -2.79 -6.23 10.64
CA ALA A 90 -3.39 -6.87 9.47
C ALA A 90 -3.01 -8.35 9.44
N ARG A 91 -3.73 -9.20 10.18
CA ARG A 91 -3.41 -10.65 10.29
C ARG A 91 -3.35 -11.35 8.93
N ALA A 92 -4.20 -10.96 7.98
CA ALA A 92 -4.17 -11.51 6.63
C ALA A 92 -2.84 -11.21 5.92
N TRP A 93 -2.33 -9.98 6.06
CA TRP A 93 -1.02 -9.60 5.54
C TRP A 93 0.10 -10.36 6.26
N GLU A 94 0.10 -10.36 7.59
CA GLU A 94 1.14 -11.02 8.41
C GLU A 94 1.30 -12.50 8.06
N ASN A 95 0.20 -13.24 7.96
CA ASN A 95 0.21 -14.65 7.56
C ASN A 95 0.71 -14.84 6.12
N SER A 96 0.40 -13.89 5.23
CA SER A 96 0.77 -13.98 3.82
C SER A 96 2.27 -13.75 3.60
N VAL A 97 2.93 -12.97 4.45
CA VAL A 97 4.37 -12.69 4.34
C VAL A 97 5.26 -13.59 5.18
N GLU A 98 4.69 -14.41 6.07
CA GLU A 98 5.43 -15.28 7.00
C GLU A 98 6.45 -16.19 6.29
N HIS A 99 6.12 -16.70 5.11
CA HIS A 99 7.00 -17.59 4.33
C HIS A 99 8.04 -16.85 3.47
N PHE A 100 7.99 -15.52 3.42
CA PHE A 100 8.86 -14.68 2.59
C PHE A 100 9.94 -13.95 3.39
N LEU A 101 9.84 -13.93 4.73
CA LEU A 101 10.62 -13.08 5.65
C LEU A 101 11.43 -13.88 6.67
#